data_AF-A0A835AEH1-F1
#
_entry.id   AF-A0A835AEH1-F1
#
_cell.length_a   1.000
_cell.length_b   1.000
_cell.length_c   1.000
_cell.angle_alpha   90.00
_cell.angle_beta   90.00
_cell.angle_gamma   90.00
#
_symmetry.space_group_name_H-M   'P 1'
#
loop_
_entity.id
_entity.type
_entity.pdbx_description
1 polymer ?
#
loop_
_entity_poly.entity_id
_entity_poly.type
_entity_poly.pdbx_seq_one_letter_code
_entity_poly.pdbx_strand_id
1 'polypeptide(L)'
;MAHSSSSWLAACSPWSAFATLAALMTGVLVLSYVSSSFLNQQAPYEYDDPATTAAVASTVALVPRKGIGYPPVFAYYITGGHGDSVRVTRLLKAVYHPRNRYLLHLDAGAGAYERARLANYVRSEQAFLEYGNVHVVGKGDALDGRGPSAVAAVLRGAAILMRIGADWDWLVNMGAADYPLVTQDDLLHAFSSLPRDLNFIEHRADSETHNVVVLDQNLLQSTNAEISFSSGHREKPDAFELFRGSPWSILSRGFVEHCVAATDNLPRTLLMYFSNTLDAAEFYFQTVMANTPRFRNSTVNHSVRSGVPPPQALDQRARYDALVGSGAAFAGRFGDDEALLQRIDEEVLRRPLDGVTPGEWCAGGTGEERAAAECSVGGDINAVRQGAAGKRLASLIAGLVGNGACHGCKS
;
A
#
# COMPACT_ATOMS: atom_id res chain seq x y z
N MET A 1 -16.76 12.62 96.72
CA MET A 1 -17.86 12.67 95.73
C MET A 1 -17.87 14.05 95.07
N ALA A 2 -18.28 14.10 93.80
CA ALA A 2 -18.35 15.24 92.87
C ALA A 2 -16.99 15.67 92.26
N HIS A 3 -16.62 15.11 91.11
CA HIS A 3 -16.98 15.51 89.74
C HIS A 3 -16.22 16.75 89.24
N SER A 4 -15.12 16.49 88.52
CA SER A 4 -14.49 17.43 87.60
C SER A 4 -14.60 16.83 86.20
N SER A 5 -15.51 17.41 85.41
CA SER A 5 -15.65 17.17 83.98
C SER A 5 -14.76 18.16 83.23
N SER A 6 -13.71 17.67 82.56
CA SER A 6 -12.96 18.45 81.56
C SER A 6 -13.08 17.79 80.19
N SER A 7 -13.69 18.56 79.30
CA SER A 7 -14.06 18.25 77.93
C SER A 7 -12.83 18.19 77.03
N TRP A 8 -12.68 17.12 76.25
CA TRP A 8 -11.73 17.06 75.14
C TRP A 8 -12.33 17.82 73.94
N LEU A 9 -12.03 19.10 73.83
CA LEU A 9 -12.20 19.83 72.56
C LEU A 9 -10.92 19.64 71.74
N ALA A 10 -10.98 18.72 70.77
CA ALA A 10 -9.98 18.61 69.72
C ALA A 10 -10.01 19.89 68.89
N ALA A 11 -9.01 20.75 69.07
CA ALA A 11 -8.80 21.92 68.23
C ALA A 11 -8.35 21.46 66.84
N CYS A 12 -9.31 21.31 65.91
CA CYS A 12 -9.01 21.23 64.48
C CYS A 12 -8.30 22.53 64.08
N SER A 13 -7.01 22.44 63.74
CA SER A 13 -6.29 23.59 63.21
C SER A 13 -6.91 23.96 61.85
N PRO A 14 -7.24 25.24 61.60
CA PRO A 14 -7.88 25.65 60.35
C PRO A 14 -7.03 25.29 59.12
N TRP A 15 -5.72 25.17 59.29
CA TRP A 15 -4.76 24.80 58.24
C TRP A 15 -4.92 23.36 57.75
N SER A 16 -5.32 22.44 58.63
CA SER A 16 -5.59 21.05 58.22
C SER A 16 -6.83 20.96 57.32
N ALA A 17 -7.87 21.75 57.62
CA ALA A 17 -9.07 21.84 56.79
C ALA A 17 -8.74 22.45 55.42
N PHE A 18 -7.94 23.52 55.36
CA PHE A 18 -7.50 24.11 54.09
C PHE A 18 -6.64 23.16 53.24
N ALA A 19 -5.74 22.38 53.86
CA ALA A 19 -4.94 21.40 53.15
C ALA A 19 -5.80 20.26 52.56
N THR A 20 -6.79 19.78 53.31
CA THR A 20 -7.74 18.77 52.80
C THR A 20 -8.62 19.31 51.68
N LEU A 21 -9.04 20.58 51.77
CA LEU A 21 -9.84 21.22 50.72
C LEU A 21 -9.02 21.46 49.46
N ALA A 22 -7.76 21.87 49.60
CA ALA A 22 -6.85 22.04 48.46
C ALA A 22 -6.56 20.71 47.75
N ALA A 23 -6.34 19.63 48.50
CA ALA A 23 -6.13 18.29 47.95
C ALA A 23 -7.38 17.73 47.25
N LEU A 24 -8.57 18.00 47.79
CA LEU A 24 -9.83 17.65 47.14
C LEU A 24 -10.06 18.45 45.86
N MET A 25 -9.76 19.75 45.87
CA MET A 25 -9.92 20.60 44.68
C MET A 25 -8.93 20.24 43.58
N THR A 26 -7.66 19.92 43.91
CA THR A 26 -6.70 19.43 42.92
C THR A 26 -7.06 18.04 42.41
N GLY A 27 -7.54 17.15 43.28
CA GLY A 27 -8.07 15.85 42.88
C GLY A 27 -9.26 15.96 41.92
N VAL A 28 -10.22 16.83 42.20
CA VAL A 28 -11.38 17.08 41.33
C VAL A 28 -10.95 17.74 40.01
N LEU A 29 -9.99 18.66 40.03
CA LEU A 29 -9.46 19.26 38.80
C LEU A 29 -8.75 18.22 37.93
N VAL A 30 -7.92 17.34 38.52
CA VAL A 30 -7.25 16.26 37.80
C VAL A 30 -8.27 15.24 37.28
N LEU A 31 -9.27 14.84 38.07
CA LEU A 31 -10.34 13.95 37.61
C LEU A 31 -11.22 14.59 36.53
N SER A 32 -11.46 15.90 36.59
CA SER A 32 -12.18 16.64 35.55
C SER A 32 -11.36 16.77 34.27
N TYR A 33 -10.03 16.93 34.38
CA TYR A 33 -9.12 17.00 33.24
C TYR A 33 -8.91 15.62 32.59
N VAL A 34 -8.83 14.57 33.40
CA VAL A 34 -8.77 13.20 32.91
C VAL A 34 -10.12 12.79 32.33
N SER A 35 -11.25 13.14 32.95
CA SER A 35 -12.59 12.88 32.39
C SER A 35 -12.83 13.66 31.12
N SER A 36 -12.40 14.94 31.04
CA SER A 36 -12.51 15.72 29.81
C SER A 36 -11.57 15.18 28.73
N SER A 37 -10.38 14.67 29.07
CA SER A 37 -9.46 14.05 28.12
C SER A 37 -9.93 12.67 27.63
N PHE A 38 -10.59 11.89 28.49
CA PHE A 38 -11.23 10.62 28.13
C PHE A 38 -12.51 10.83 27.32
N LEU A 39 -13.29 11.88 27.61
CA LEU A 39 -14.46 12.28 26.80
C LEU A 39 -14.04 12.96 25.47
N ASN A 40 -12.89 13.64 25.40
CA ASN A 40 -12.32 14.18 24.16
C ASN A 40 -11.53 13.16 23.33
N GLN A 41 -11.45 11.89 23.75
CA GLN A 41 -10.82 10.82 22.96
C GLN A 41 -11.78 10.16 21.96
N GLN A 42 -13.01 10.68 21.81
CA GLN A 42 -13.87 10.38 20.66
C GLN A 42 -13.74 11.46 19.58
N ALA A 43 -13.14 11.03 18.47
CA ALA A 43 -13.22 11.54 17.10
C ALA A 43 -12.73 12.97 16.79
N PRO A 44 -11.71 13.11 15.92
CA PRO A 44 -11.52 14.32 15.14
C PRO A 44 -12.63 14.40 14.08
N TYR A 45 -13.42 15.49 14.13
CA TYR A 45 -14.32 15.98 13.08
C TYR A 45 -15.45 15.01 12.66
N GLU A 46 -16.54 15.06 13.42
CA GLU A 46 -17.85 14.57 13.00
C GLU A 46 -18.46 15.62 12.06
N TYR A 47 -18.66 15.24 10.80
CA TYR A 47 -19.47 15.98 9.84
C TYR A 47 -20.93 15.61 10.12
N ASP A 48 -21.74 16.55 10.60
CA ASP A 48 -23.19 16.36 10.73
C ASP A 48 -23.79 16.13 9.34
N ASP A 49 -24.14 14.88 9.04
CA ASP A 49 -24.79 14.47 7.80
C ASP A 49 -26.28 14.18 8.09
N PRO A 50 -27.23 15.05 7.69
CA PRO A 50 -28.66 14.79 7.86
C PRO A 50 -29.15 13.86 6.75
N ALA A 51 -28.65 12.61 6.72
CA ALA A 51 -29.10 11.62 5.75
C ALA A 51 -28.88 10.15 6.18
N THR A 52 -28.90 9.82 7.47
CA THR A 52 -28.85 8.41 7.93
C THR A 52 -30.24 7.82 8.20
N THR A 53 -31.09 7.86 7.17
CA THR A 53 -32.17 6.88 6.97
C THR A 53 -32.26 6.54 5.48
N ALA A 54 -31.20 5.94 4.95
CA ALA A 54 -31.23 5.34 3.62
C ALA A 54 -30.52 3.98 3.68
N ALA A 55 -31.33 2.93 3.59
CA ALA A 55 -31.03 1.56 3.19
C ALA A 55 -29.66 0.98 3.61
N VAL A 56 -29.68 0.13 4.64
CA VAL A 56 -28.77 -1.01 4.70
C VAL A 56 -29.14 -1.93 3.52
N ALA A 57 -28.63 -1.60 2.34
CA ALA A 57 -28.62 -2.53 1.22
C ALA A 57 -27.66 -3.66 1.60
N SER A 58 -28.19 -4.86 1.77
CA SER A 58 -27.43 -6.08 1.94
C SER A 58 -26.56 -6.31 0.70
N THR A 59 -25.35 -5.75 0.66
CA THR A 59 -24.33 -6.05 -0.34
C THR A 59 -23.84 -7.47 -0.10
N VAL A 60 -24.32 -8.42 -0.90
CA VAL A 60 -23.67 -9.73 -0.99
C VAL A 60 -22.33 -9.49 -1.67
N ALA A 61 -21.29 -9.21 -0.88
CA ALA A 61 -19.93 -9.11 -1.40
C ALA A 61 -19.62 -10.42 -2.14
N LEU A 62 -19.53 -10.35 -3.48
CA LEU A 62 -19.20 -11.50 -4.31
C LEU A 62 -17.84 -12.05 -3.86
N VAL A 63 -17.85 -13.23 -3.25
CA VAL A 63 -16.64 -13.86 -2.72
C VAL A 63 -15.85 -14.44 -3.88
N PRO A 64 -14.58 -14.00 -4.10
CA PRO A 64 -13.71 -14.58 -5.12
C PRO A 64 -13.58 -16.10 -4.96
N ARG A 65 -13.83 -16.88 -6.03
CA ARG A 65 -13.55 -18.33 -6.01
C ARG A 65 -12.05 -18.56 -5.95
N LYS A 66 -11.59 -19.52 -5.15
CA LYS A 66 -10.16 -19.76 -4.88
C LYS A 66 -9.73 -21.17 -5.28
N GLY A 67 -8.42 -21.35 -5.42
CA GLY A 67 -7.80 -22.65 -5.68
C GLY A 67 -7.19 -22.75 -7.09
N ILE A 68 -6.63 -23.92 -7.38
CA ILE A 68 -6.01 -24.22 -8.67
C ILE A 68 -7.06 -24.07 -9.78
N GLY A 69 -6.72 -23.32 -10.83
CA GLY A 69 -7.62 -23.04 -11.95
C GLY A 69 -8.51 -21.82 -11.79
N TYR A 70 -8.54 -21.18 -10.61
CA TYR A 70 -9.19 -19.88 -10.44
C TYR A 70 -8.18 -18.73 -10.48
N PRO A 71 -8.55 -17.55 -11.00
CA PRO A 71 -7.69 -16.37 -10.98
C PRO A 71 -7.22 -16.01 -9.57
N PRO A 72 -6.06 -15.36 -9.39
CA PRO A 72 -5.66 -14.89 -8.08
C PRO A 72 -6.42 -13.63 -7.65
N VAL A 73 -6.26 -13.21 -6.42
CA VAL A 73 -6.70 -11.91 -5.91
C VAL A 73 -5.48 -11.04 -5.67
N PHE A 74 -5.36 -9.92 -6.37
CA PHE A 74 -4.31 -8.93 -6.10
C PHE A 74 -4.77 -7.92 -5.05
N ALA A 75 -3.87 -7.54 -4.16
CA ALA A 75 -3.99 -6.36 -3.33
C ALA A 75 -3.07 -5.27 -3.87
N TYR A 76 -3.64 -4.14 -4.25
CA TYR A 76 -2.91 -2.97 -4.69
C TYR A 76 -2.77 -1.97 -3.54
N TYR A 77 -1.53 -1.61 -3.23
CA TYR A 77 -1.24 -0.44 -2.41
C TYR A 77 -0.81 0.69 -3.34
N ILE A 78 -1.68 1.67 -3.55
CA ILE A 78 -1.46 2.78 -4.49
C ILE A 78 -1.19 4.04 -3.68
N THR A 79 -0.01 4.63 -3.90
CA THR A 79 0.49 5.76 -3.12
C THR A 79 0.68 7.00 -4.00
N GLY A 80 0.48 8.18 -3.42
CA GLY A 80 0.79 9.47 -4.02
C GLY A 80 1.10 10.52 -2.97
N GLY A 81 1.58 11.68 -3.39
CA GLY A 81 1.83 12.83 -2.53
C GLY A 81 0.99 14.04 -2.89
N HIS A 82 1.57 15.21 -2.71
CA HIS A 82 0.97 16.49 -3.07
C HIS A 82 0.57 16.53 -4.56
N GLY A 83 -0.71 16.77 -4.86
CA GLY A 83 -1.21 16.94 -6.22
C GLY A 83 -1.47 15.62 -6.97
N ASP A 84 -1.19 14.47 -6.37
CA ASP A 84 -1.31 13.17 -7.02
C ASP A 84 -2.72 12.56 -6.98
N SER A 85 -3.71 13.20 -6.33
CA SER A 85 -5.08 12.64 -6.22
C SER A 85 -5.68 12.25 -7.57
N VAL A 86 -5.46 13.05 -8.61
CA VAL A 86 -5.96 12.77 -9.97
C VAL A 86 -5.21 11.59 -10.59
N ARG A 87 -3.88 11.53 -10.42
CA ARG A 87 -3.04 10.43 -10.94
C ARG A 87 -3.36 9.11 -10.25
N VAL A 88 -3.51 9.10 -8.93
CA VAL A 88 -3.93 7.95 -8.13
C VAL A 88 -5.32 7.47 -8.58
N THR A 89 -6.25 8.40 -8.83
CA THR A 89 -7.59 8.07 -9.34
C THR A 89 -7.53 7.43 -10.72
N ARG A 90 -6.76 8.01 -11.65
CA ARG A 90 -6.57 7.45 -13.00
C ARG A 90 -5.95 6.05 -12.94
N LEU A 91 -4.91 5.88 -12.13
CA LEU A 91 -4.24 4.60 -11.94
C LEU A 91 -5.21 3.56 -11.36
N LEU A 92 -5.98 3.91 -10.32
CA LEU A 92 -7.02 3.03 -9.78
C LEU A 92 -7.98 2.56 -10.87
N LYS A 93 -8.53 3.47 -11.69
CA LYS A 93 -9.41 3.11 -12.82
C LYS A 93 -8.73 2.16 -13.80
N ALA A 94 -7.45 2.38 -14.10
CA ALA A 94 -6.67 1.57 -15.02
C ALA A 94 -6.43 0.14 -14.50
N VAL A 95 -6.24 -0.03 -13.19
CA VAL A 95 -5.99 -1.34 -12.56
C VAL A 95 -7.23 -1.94 -11.88
N TYR A 96 -8.42 -1.34 -12.01
CA TYR A 96 -9.60 -1.80 -11.29
C TYR A 96 -10.15 -3.13 -11.82
N HIS A 97 -10.49 -4.01 -10.90
CA HIS A 97 -11.20 -5.26 -11.12
C HIS A 97 -11.92 -5.63 -9.82
N PRO A 98 -13.20 -6.05 -9.85
CA PRO A 98 -14.01 -6.28 -8.65
C PRO A 98 -13.46 -7.38 -7.72
N ARG A 99 -12.71 -8.32 -8.30
CA ARG A 99 -12.03 -9.39 -7.57
C ARG A 99 -10.91 -8.91 -6.64
N ASN A 100 -10.21 -7.84 -7.02
CA ASN A 100 -9.00 -7.37 -6.35
C ASN A 100 -9.32 -6.47 -5.16
N ARG A 101 -8.32 -6.15 -4.36
CA ARG A 101 -8.39 -5.23 -3.22
C ARG A 101 -7.52 -4.01 -3.47
N TYR A 102 -7.99 -2.83 -3.08
CA TYR A 102 -7.28 -1.58 -3.31
C TYR A 102 -7.20 -0.78 -2.01
N LEU A 103 -5.99 -0.35 -1.66
CA LEU A 103 -5.75 0.61 -0.60
C LEU A 103 -5.04 1.82 -1.20
N LEU A 104 -5.72 2.95 -1.21
CA LEU A 104 -5.19 4.23 -1.66
C LEU A 104 -4.64 5.00 -0.46
N HIS A 105 -3.47 5.60 -0.64
CA HIS A 105 -2.83 6.43 0.37
C HIS A 105 -2.25 7.67 -0.29
N LEU A 106 -2.56 8.83 0.28
CA LEU A 106 -1.84 10.06 0.00
C LEU A 106 -1.06 10.44 1.25
N ASP A 107 0.23 10.74 1.07
CA ASP A 107 1.14 11.05 2.17
C ASP A 107 0.78 12.36 2.91
N ALA A 108 1.60 12.73 3.90
CA ALA A 108 1.38 13.95 4.66
C ALA A 108 1.64 15.24 3.86
N GLY A 109 2.26 15.17 2.68
CA GLY A 109 2.42 16.28 1.74
C GLY A 109 1.13 16.62 0.99
N ALA A 110 0.20 15.67 0.84
CA ALA A 110 -1.13 15.95 0.32
C ALA A 110 -1.96 16.80 1.30
N GLY A 111 -2.78 17.70 0.76
CA GLY A 111 -3.68 18.52 1.58
C GLY A 111 -4.83 17.70 2.18
N ALA A 112 -5.41 18.16 3.31
CA ALA A 112 -6.60 17.53 3.88
C ALA A 112 -7.78 17.51 2.89
N TYR A 113 -7.96 18.60 2.14
CA TYR A 113 -8.95 18.68 1.06
C TYR A 113 -8.71 17.64 -0.04
N GLU A 114 -7.45 17.43 -0.42
CA GLU A 114 -7.09 16.47 -1.46
C GLU A 114 -7.40 15.03 -1.03
N ARG A 115 -7.06 14.66 0.21
CA ARG A 115 -7.43 13.37 0.80
C ARG A 115 -8.94 13.18 0.89
N ALA A 116 -9.66 14.21 1.34
CA ALA A 116 -11.13 14.17 1.42
C ALA A 116 -11.76 14.03 0.04
N ARG A 117 -11.24 14.73 -0.97
CA ARG A 117 -11.67 14.61 -2.36
C ARG A 117 -11.49 13.19 -2.89
N LEU A 118 -10.32 12.58 -2.67
CA LEU A 118 -10.07 11.19 -3.07
C LEU A 118 -11.05 10.22 -2.38
N ALA A 119 -11.28 10.40 -1.08
CA ALA A 119 -12.24 9.57 -0.34
C ALA A 119 -13.69 9.75 -0.82
N ASN A 120 -14.12 10.98 -1.09
CA ASN A 120 -15.45 11.27 -1.61
C ASN A 120 -15.64 10.73 -3.03
N TYR A 121 -14.61 10.82 -3.85
CA TYR A 121 -14.60 10.22 -5.18
C TYR A 121 -14.79 8.70 -5.12
N VAL A 122 -14.05 8.00 -4.26
CA VAL A 122 -14.22 6.54 -4.10
C VAL A 122 -15.63 6.19 -3.64
N ARG A 123 -16.26 7.03 -2.80
CA ARG A 123 -17.64 6.85 -2.34
C ARG A 123 -18.70 7.24 -3.37
N SER A 124 -18.36 7.98 -4.42
CA SER A 124 -19.33 8.35 -5.46
C SER A 124 -19.40 7.35 -6.60
N GLU A 125 -18.37 6.52 -6.76
CA GLU A 125 -18.28 5.53 -7.84
C GLU A 125 -19.07 4.27 -7.51
N GLN A 126 -20.13 4.01 -8.28
CA GLN A 126 -21.07 2.91 -8.03
C GLN A 126 -20.36 1.55 -7.94
N ALA A 127 -19.45 1.25 -8.86
CA ALA A 127 -18.72 -0.01 -8.86
C ALA A 127 -17.90 -0.20 -7.56
N PHE A 128 -17.26 0.87 -7.08
CA PHE A 128 -16.42 0.79 -5.88
C PHE A 128 -17.25 0.59 -4.61
N LEU A 129 -18.41 1.24 -4.55
CA LEU A 129 -19.38 1.06 -3.47
C LEU A 129 -19.95 -0.36 -3.43
N GLU A 130 -20.38 -0.88 -4.58
CA GLU A 130 -21.11 -2.15 -4.65
C GLU A 130 -20.20 -3.35 -4.35
N TYR A 131 -18.97 -3.36 -4.88
CA TYR A 131 -17.99 -4.40 -4.59
C TYR A 131 -17.24 -4.18 -3.26
N GLY A 132 -17.29 -2.97 -2.69
CA GLY A 132 -16.71 -2.64 -1.40
C GLY A 132 -15.22 -2.95 -1.29
N ASN A 133 -14.48 -2.85 -2.40
CA ASN A 133 -13.11 -3.37 -2.53
C ASN A 133 -12.04 -2.28 -2.65
N VAL A 134 -12.42 -1.00 -2.53
CA VAL A 134 -11.53 0.16 -2.57
C VAL A 134 -11.59 0.91 -1.25
N HIS A 135 -10.44 1.10 -0.62
CA HIS A 135 -10.33 1.82 0.66
C HIS A 135 -9.32 2.96 0.54
N VAL A 136 -9.54 4.03 1.31
CA VAL A 136 -8.63 5.18 1.38
C VAL A 136 -8.13 5.36 2.80
N VAL A 137 -6.81 5.47 2.97
CA VAL A 137 -6.21 5.79 4.26
C VAL A 137 -6.48 7.26 4.59
N GLY A 138 -7.23 7.52 5.67
CA GLY A 138 -7.60 8.89 6.04
C GLY A 138 -6.43 9.76 6.53
N LYS A 139 -5.46 9.15 7.23
CA LYS A 139 -4.27 9.84 7.74
C LYS A 139 -3.07 9.57 6.84
N GLY A 140 -2.55 10.62 6.21
CA GLY A 140 -1.29 10.58 5.48
C GLY A 140 -0.11 10.34 6.42
N ASP A 141 0.82 9.51 5.98
CA ASP A 141 2.07 9.27 6.71
C ASP A 141 3.11 10.28 6.24
N ALA A 142 3.94 10.77 7.16
CA ALA A 142 5.12 11.52 6.78
C ALA A 142 6.07 10.58 6.02
N LEU A 143 6.59 11.04 4.89
CA LEU A 143 7.33 10.20 3.96
C LEU A 143 8.39 11.01 3.20
N ASP A 144 9.59 10.42 3.06
CA ASP A 144 10.52 10.70 1.98
C ASP A 144 10.87 9.37 1.29
N GLY A 145 10.64 9.30 -0.03
CA GLY A 145 10.82 8.07 -0.80
C GLY A 145 12.25 7.50 -0.78
N ARG A 146 13.25 8.32 -0.46
CA ARG A 146 14.66 7.88 -0.36
C ARG A 146 15.00 7.35 1.03
N GLY A 147 14.08 7.44 2.00
CA GLY A 147 14.32 7.10 3.39
C GLY A 147 13.60 5.82 3.86
N PRO A 148 13.93 5.32 5.06
CA PRO A 148 13.25 4.19 5.69
C PRO A 148 11.76 4.40 5.97
N SER A 149 11.27 5.64 6.02
CA SER A 149 9.84 5.94 6.05
C SER A 149 9.09 5.32 4.86
N ALA A 150 9.73 5.15 3.70
CA ALA A 150 9.15 4.46 2.56
C ALA A 150 8.86 2.97 2.85
N VAL A 151 9.78 2.27 3.52
CA VAL A 151 9.58 0.88 3.95
C VAL A 151 8.45 0.81 4.97
N ALA A 152 8.45 1.72 5.95
CA ALA A 152 7.42 1.79 6.99
C ALA A 152 6.02 2.01 6.40
N ALA A 153 5.89 2.89 5.39
CA ALA A 153 4.64 3.16 4.70
C ALA A 153 4.09 1.91 3.98
N VAL A 154 4.95 1.18 3.25
CA VAL A 154 4.54 -0.06 2.57
C VAL A 154 4.11 -1.14 3.57
N LEU A 155 4.87 -1.33 4.66
CA LEU A 155 4.51 -2.29 5.72
C LEU A 155 3.20 -1.92 6.44
N ARG A 156 2.97 -0.62 6.67
CA ARG A 156 1.70 -0.12 7.22
C ARG A 156 0.53 -0.39 6.27
N GLY A 157 0.68 -0.08 4.99
CA GLY A 157 -0.32 -0.37 3.95
C GLY A 157 -0.64 -1.87 3.87
N ALA A 158 0.39 -2.71 3.87
CA ALA A 158 0.26 -4.17 3.93
C ALA A 158 -0.49 -4.64 5.18
N ALA A 159 -0.15 -4.12 6.36
CA ALA A 159 -0.81 -4.45 7.62
C ALA A 159 -2.31 -4.09 7.60
N ILE A 160 -2.66 -2.95 7.00
CA ILE A 160 -4.06 -2.56 6.79
C ILE A 160 -4.75 -3.53 5.83
N LEU A 161 -4.16 -3.79 4.66
CA LEU A 161 -4.70 -4.72 3.65
C LEU A 161 -4.93 -6.13 4.20
N MET A 162 -4.08 -6.62 5.10
CA MET A 162 -4.29 -7.91 5.76
C MET A 162 -5.49 -7.91 6.70
N ARG A 163 -5.84 -6.77 7.30
CA ARG A 163 -7.00 -6.63 8.21
C ARG A 163 -8.31 -6.44 7.46
N ILE A 164 -8.32 -5.63 6.41
CA ILE A 164 -9.55 -5.28 5.67
C ILE A 164 -9.83 -6.24 4.50
N GLY A 165 -8.83 -6.98 4.04
CA GLY A 165 -8.95 -7.95 2.95
C GLY A 165 -8.12 -9.20 3.24
N ALA A 166 -8.59 -10.07 4.13
CA ALA A 166 -7.81 -11.21 4.61
C ALA A 166 -7.50 -12.31 3.56
N ASP A 167 -7.88 -12.10 2.29
CA ASP A 167 -8.03 -13.18 1.30
C ASP A 167 -7.33 -12.94 -0.04
N TRP A 168 -6.40 -11.98 -0.12
CA TRP A 168 -5.59 -11.73 -1.33
C TRP A 168 -4.34 -12.60 -1.40
N ASP A 169 -3.85 -12.87 -2.62
CA ASP A 169 -2.70 -13.75 -2.91
C ASP A 169 -1.39 -12.96 -3.05
N TRP A 170 -1.42 -11.81 -3.73
CA TRP A 170 -0.24 -10.98 -4.00
C TRP A 170 -0.47 -9.51 -3.69
N LEU A 171 0.53 -8.88 -3.07
CA LEU A 171 0.61 -7.43 -2.88
C LEU A 171 1.40 -6.79 -4.04
N VAL A 172 0.81 -5.78 -4.67
CA VAL A 172 1.44 -4.93 -5.68
C VAL A 172 1.56 -3.51 -5.12
N ASN A 173 2.78 -3.05 -4.87
CA ASN A 173 3.03 -1.68 -4.40
C ASN A 173 3.20 -0.73 -5.59
N MET A 174 2.39 0.31 -5.74
CA MET A 174 2.44 1.25 -6.87
C MET A 174 2.47 2.71 -6.39
N GLY A 175 3.24 3.53 -7.09
CA GLY A 175 3.19 4.99 -6.96
C GLY A 175 2.30 5.63 -8.02
N ALA A 176 1.96 6.91 -7.83
CA ALA A 176 1.18 7.72 -8.77
C ALA A 176 1.84 7.90 -10.16
N ALA A 177 3.13 7.58 -10.26
CA ALA A 177 3.91 7.57 -11.50
C ALA A 177 4.04 6.19 -12.16
N ASP A 178 3.36 5.17 -11.64
CA ASP A 178 3.25 3.85 -12.28
C ASP A 178 1.99 3.75 -13.15
N TYR A 179 2.00 2.85 -14.13
CA TYR A 179 0.85 2.54 -14.98
C TYR A 179 0.87 1.09 -15.49
N PRO A 180 -0.28 0.41 -15.64
CA PRO A 180 -0.32 -0.93 -16.21
C PRO A 180 -0.03 -0.93 -17.73
N LEU A 181 0.63 -1.99 -18.20
CA LEU A 181 0.88 -2.29 -19.62
C LEU A 181 0.06 -3.51 -20.11
N VAL A 182 -0.83 -4.01 -19.26
CA VAL A 182 -1.74 -5.14 -19.52
C VAL A 182 -3.09 -4.85 -18.84
N THR A 183 -4.17 -5.45 -19.34
CA THR A 183 -5.47 -5.40 -18.64
C THR A 183 -5.43 -6.23 -17.35
N GLN A 184 -6.40 -6.03 -16.46
CA GLN A 184 -6.52 -6.87 -15.27
C GLN A 184 -6.82 -8.32 -15.60
N ASP A 185 -7.65 -8.58 -16.60
CA ASP A 185 -7.90 -9.94 -17.11
C ASP A 185 -6.60 -10.62 -17.60
N ASP A 186 -5.76 -9.87 -18.33
CA ASP A 186 -4.46 -10.36 -18.80
C ASP A 186 -3.53 -10.73 -17.64
N LEU A 187 -3.44 -9.85 -16.64
CA LEU A 187 -2.63 -10.08 -15.45
C LEU A 187 -3.15 -11.28 -14.64
N LEU A 188 -4.44 -11.30 -14.36
CA LEU A 188 -5.13 -12.37 -13.62
C LEU A 188 -4.94 -13.72 -14.33
N HIS A 189 -5.12 -13.76 -15.65
CA HIS A 189 -4.92 -14.97 -16.44
C HIS A 189 -3.45 -15.42 -16.40
N ALA A 190 -2.49 -14.52 -16.61
CA ALA A 190 -1.06 -14.86 -16.60
C ALA A 190 -0.60 -15.41 -15.24
N PHE A 191 -1.15 -14.90 -14.13
CA PHE A 191 -0.82 -15.37 -12.79
C PHE A 191 -1.65 -16.58 -12.33
N SER A 192 -2.72 -16.94 -13.04
CA SER A 192 -3.62 -18.04 -12.65
C SER A 192 -2.91 -19.39 -12.52
N SER A 193 -1.92 -19.66 -13.38
CA SER A 193 -1.15 -20.91 -13.40
C SER A 193 0.05 -20.94 -12.45
N LEU A 194 0.36 -19.83 -11.78
CA LEU A 194 1.57 -19.71 -10.97
C LEU A 194 1.35 -20.17 -9.52
N PRO A 195 2.35 -20.80 -8.88
CA PRO A 195 2.32 -21.01 -7.43
C PRO A 195 2.13 -19.67 -6.70
N ARG A 196 1.14 -19.60 -5.79
CA ARG A 196 0.74 -18.35 -5.10
C ARG A 196 1.76 -17.84 -4.09
N ASP A 197 2.75 -18.66 -3.76
CA ASP A 197 3.85 -18.34 -2.84
C ASP A 197 5.01 -17.62 -3.54
N LEU A 198 5.05 -17.58 -4.88
CA LEU A 198 6.10 -16.88 -5.63
C LEU A 198 6.13 -15.37 -5.35
N ASN A 199 7.33 -14.82 -5.32
CA ASN A 199 7.61 -13.40 -5.15
C ASN A 199 8.42 -12.89 -6.33
N PHE A 200 7.93 -11.84 -6.99
CA PHE A 200 8.62 -11.16 -8.07
C PHE A 200 9.38 -9.97 -7.49
N ILE A 201 10.64 -10.24 -7.14
CA ILE A 201 11.52 -9.27 -6.51
C ILE A 201 12.89 -9.32 -7.19
N GLU A 202 13.19 -8.23 -7.87
CA GLU A 202 14.53 -8.03 -8.41
C GLU A 202 15.52 -7.84 -7.26
N HIS A 203 16.61 -8.60 -7.28
CA HIS A 203 17.64 -8.59 -6.26
C HIS A 203 19.00 -8.97 -6.87
N ARG A 204 20.04 -8.34 -6.34
CA ARG A 204 21.43 -8.70 -6.54
C ARG A 204 22.16 -8.56 -5.20
N ALA A 205 23.15 -9.42 -4.98
CA ALA A 205 24.03 -9.28 -3.83
C ALA A 205 24.69 -7.91 -3.89
N ASP A 206 24.64 -7.20 -2.77
CA ASP A 206 25.23 -5.88 -2.66
C ASP A 206 26.67 -5.99 -2.14
N SER A 207 27.61 -5.74 -3.06
CA SER A 207 29.05 -5.74 -2.78
C SER A 207 29.59 -4.35 -2.47
N GLU A 208 28.79 -3.32 -2.71
CA GLU A 208 29.17 -1.93 -2.46
C GLU A 208 28.93 -1.55 -1.00
N THR A 209 29.68 -0.57 -0.53
CA THR A 209 29.66 -0.13 0.85
C THR A 209 28.61 0.97 1.03
N HIS A 210 27.38 0.61 1.43
CA HIS A 210 26.38 1.59 1.87
C HIS A 210 26.73 2.14 3.25
N ASN A 211 27.67 3.08 3.23
CA ASN A 211 28.18 3.68 4.44
C ASN A 211 27.35 4.88 4.90
N VAL A 212 26.48 5.44 4.06
CA VAL A 212 25.84 6.72 4.38
C VAL A 212 24.75 6.53 5.43
N VAL A 213 24.99 7.09 6.62
CA VAL A 213 24.01 7.16 7.69
C VAL A 213 23.11 8.37 7.47
N VAL A 214 21.81 8.14 7.35
CA VAL A 214 20.79 9.19 7.21
C VAL A 214 19.87 9.25 8.42
N LEU A 215 19.32 10.43 8.70
CA LEU A 215 18.24 10.63 9.65
C LEU A 215 16.97 10.96 8.87
N ASP A 216 16.07 9.99 8.85
CA ASP A 216 14.74 10.17 8.30
C ASP A 216 13.78 10.65 9.40
N GLN A 217 13.58 11.96 9.46
CA GLN A 217 12.73 12.61 10.46
C GLN A 217 11.25 12.22 10.31
N ASN A 218 10.85 11.70 9.14
CA ASN A 218 9.49 11.27 8.86
C ASN A 218 9.05 10.08 9.71
N LEU A 219 10.00 9.30 10.25
CA LEU A 219 9.69 8.25 11.24
C LEU A 219 9.22 8.80 12.59
N LEU A 220 9.49 10.09 12.86
CA LEU A 220 9.25 10.74 14.16
C LEU A 220 8.21 11.87 14.09
N GLN A 221 7.88 12.33 12.89
CA GLN A 221 7.05 13.52 12.66
C GLN A 221 5.77 13.19 11.88
N SER A 222 4.85 14.14 11.81
CA SER A 222 3.57 14.01 11.09
C SER A 222 3.51 14.79 9.78
N THR A 223 4.61 15.42 9.37
CA THR A 223 4.74 16.22 8.15
C THR A 223 5.94 15.72 7.35
N ASN A 224 5.84 15.76 6.02
CA ASN A 224 6.97 15.41 5.16
C ASN A 224 8.16 16.33 5.45
N ALA A 225 9.33 15.74 5.61
CA ALA A 225 10.59 16.42 5.83
C ALA A 225 11.69 15.79 4.98
N GLU A 226 12.64 16.60 4.52
CA GLU A 226 13.80 16.07 3.81
C GLU A 226 14.70 15.26 4.73
N ILE A 227 15.29 14.20 4.17
CA ILE A 227 16.24 13.36 4.89
C ILE A 227 17.52 14.16 5.18
N SER A 228 18.01 14.04 6.41
CA SER A 228 19.26 14.68 6.82
C SER A 228 20.42 13.70 6.73
N PHE A 229 21.53 14.12 6.12
CA PHE A 229 22.74 13.31 6.01
C PHE A 229 23.62 13.47 7.24
N SER A 230 24.11 12.36 7.78
CA SER A 230 25.17 12.36 8.78
C SER A 230 26.53 12.21 8.10
N SER A 231 27.59 12.72 8.73
CA SER A 231 28.98 12.42 8.36
C SER A 231 29.42 11.01 8.77
N GLY A 232 28.62 10.33 9.60
CA GLY A 232 28.89 8.98 10.09
C GLY A 232 28.86 7.93 8.98
N HIS A 233 29.74 6.93 9.12
CA HIS A 233 29.81 5.77 8.24
C HIS A 233 29.45 4.50 9.01
N ARG A 234 28.76 3.55 8.37
CA ARG A 234 28.46 2.23 8.96
C ARG A 234 29.14 1.12 8.18
N GLU A 235 29.74 0.17 8.88
CA GLU A 235 30.32 -1.03 8.29
C GLU A 235 29.24 -2.01 7.81
N LYS A 236 29.58 -2.84 6.84
CA LYS A 236 28.69 -3.90 6.35
C LYS A 236 28.41 -4.90 7.49
N PRO A 237 27.14 -5.30 7.69
CA PRO A 237 26.81 -6.30 8.71
C PRO A 237 27.47 -7.64 8.38
N ASP A 238 27.88 -8.36 9.42
CA ASP A 238 28.42 -9.72 9.37
C ASP A 238 27.35 -10.80 9.64
N ALA A 239 26.24 -10.40 10.27
CA ALA A 239 25.14 -11.29 10.65
C ALA A 239 24.20 -11.69 9.48
N PHE A 240 24.22 -10.95 8.37
CA PHE A 240 23.38 -11.21 7.19
C PHE A 240 23.99 -10.58 5.93
N GLU A 241 23.62 -11.11 4.77
CA GLU A 241 24.06 -10.58 3.48
C GLU A 241 23.11 -9.49 2.98
N LEU A 242 23.65 -8.37 2.50
CA LEU A 242 22.86 -7.31 1.90
C LEU A 242 22.51 -7.64 0.45
N PHE A 243 21.25 -7.39 0.10
CA PHE A 243 20.77 -7.48 -1.28
C PHE A 243 20.05 -6.19 -1.63
N ARG A 244 20.28 -5.69 -2.85
CA ARG A 244 19.64 -4.50 -3.41
C ARG A 244 18.88 -4.88 -4.69
N GLY A 245 17.81 -4.18 -5.01
CA GLY A 245 17.17 -4.23 -6.31
C GLY A 245 16.07 -3.19 -6.44
N SER A 246 15.11 -3.44 -7.32
CA SER A 246 13.99 -2.53 -7.52
C SER A 246 13.14 -2.39 -6.26
N PRO A 247 12.75 -1.18 -5.83
CA PRO A 247 11.83 -0.99 -4.70
C PRO A 247 10.38 -1.43 -5.05
N TRP A 248 10.16 -1.77 -6.31
CA TRP A 248 8.88 -2.16 -6.88
C TRP A 248 8.82 -3.66 -7.09
N SER A 249 7.97 -4.33 -6.29
CA SER A 249 7.85 -5.79 -6.28
C SER A 249 6.39 -6.25 -6.28
N ILE A 250 6.19 -7.53 -6.65
CA ILE A 250 4.93 -8.24 -6.44
C ILE A 250 5.20 -9.35 -5.43
N LEU A 251 4.67 -9.18 -4.21
CA LEU A 251 5.03 -10.01 -3.05
C LEU A 251 3.89 -10.94 -2.69
N SER A 252 4.18 -12.22 -2.44
CA SER A 252 3.15 -13.16 -1.99
C SER A 252 2.68 -12.80 -0.59
N ARG A 253 1.42 -13.12 -0.30
CA ARG A 253 0.82 -12.88 1.02
C ARG A 253 1.66 -13.48 2.14
N GLY A 254 2.17 -14.70 1.97
CA GLY A 254 2.98 -15.38 2.97
C GLY A 254 4.30 -14.66 3.29
N PHE A 255 4.93 -14.03 2.29
CA PHE A 255 6.13 -13.22 2.51
C PHE A 255 5.79 -11.89 3.20
N VAL A 256 4.72 -11.22 2.77
CA VAL A 256 4.26 -9.97 3.39
C VAL A 256 3.85 -10.19 4.86
N GLU A 257 3.14 -11.28 5.16
CA GLU A 257 2.78 -11.69 6.51
C GLU A 257 4.03 -11.90 7.38
N HIS A 258 5.07 -12.54 6.84
CA HIS A 258 6.33 -12.70 7.54
C HIS A 258 7.01 -11.36 7.86
N CYS A 259 7.04 -10.42 6.91
CA CYS A 259 7.60 -9.09 7.10
C CYS A 259 6.83 -8.25 8.13
N VAL A 260 5.50 -8.36 8.18
CA VAL A 260 4.66 -7.55 9.08
C VAL A 260 4.53 -8.18 10.46
N ALA A 261 4.28 -9.49 10.55
CA ALA A 261 4.17 -10.18 11.83
C ALA A 261 5.54 -10.37 12.50
N ALA A 262 6.62 -10.42 11.69
CA ALA A 262 7.97 -10.74 12.11
C ALA A 262 7.99 -11.99 13.00
N THR A 263 7.61 -13.11 12.40
CA THR A 263 7.48 -14.41 13.10
C THR A 263 8.81 -14.88 13.67
N ASP A 264 9.94 -14.42 13.13
CA ASP A 264 11.26 -14.49 13.73
C ASP A 264 11.87 -13.07 13.86
N ASN A 265 13.11 -13.00 14.35
CA ASN A 265 13.76 -11.73 14.63
C ASN A 265 14.33 -11.03 13.39
N LEU A 266 14.48 -11.70 12.24
CA LEU A 266 15.18 -11.15 11.09
C LEU A 266 14.50 -9.89 10.53
N PRO A 267 13.18 -9.86 10.24
CA PRO A 267 12.51 -8.62 9.81
C PRO A 267 12.67 -7.47 10.81
N ARG A 268 12.60 -7.73 12.12
CA ARG A 268 12.80 -6.70 13.17
C ARG A 268 14.23 -6.17 13.16
N THR A 269 15.22 -7.05 13.10
CA THR A 269 16.64 -6.70 13.02
C THR A 269 16.92 -5.86 11.77
N LEU A 270 16.35 -6.24 10.62
CA LEU A 270 16.52 -5.50 9.37
C LEU A 270 15.83 -4.13 9.39
N LEU A 271 14.64 -4.01 10.01
CA LEU A 271 14.00 -2.70 10.21
C LEU A 271 14.86 -1.77 11.08
N MET A 272 15.47 -2.30 12.15
CA MET A 272 16.41 -1.54 12.97
C MET A 272 17.69 -1.18 12.21
N TYR A 273 18.18 -2.08 11.35
CA TYR A 273 19.35 -1.80 10.53
C TYR A 273 19.06 -0.69 9.51
N PHE A 274 17.97 -0.80 8.76
CA PHE A 274 17.65 0.14 7.69
C PHE A 274 17.06 1.48 8.15
N SER A 275 16.79 1.67 9.46
CA SER A 275 16.24 2.92 10.01
C SER A 275 17.08 4.17 9.78
N ASN A 276 18.33 4.00 9.33
CA ASN A 276 19.26 5.08 9.04
C ASN A 276 19.99 4.88 7.71
N THR A 277 19.35 4.24 6.73
CA THR A 277 19.95 3.92 5.43
C THR A 277 19.22 4.61 4.30
N LEU A 278 19.97 5.17 3.35
CA LEU A 278 19.40 5.73 2.11
C LEU A 278 18.88 4.60 1.21
N ASP A 279 17.82 4.88 0.47
CA ASP A 279 17.15 3.96 -0.46
C ASP A 279 16.71 2.65 0.22
N ALA A 280 16.34 2.69 1.49
CA ALA A 280 16.00 1.49 2.28
C ALA A 280 14.97 0.56 1.59
N ALA A 281 14.05 1.11 0.79
CA ALA A 281 13.07 0.36 0.01
C ALA A 281 13.68 -0.52 -1.09
N GLU A 282 14.87 -0.18 -1.58
CA GLU A 282 15.64 -0.99 -2.54
C GLU A 282 16.34 -2.19 -1.89
N PHE A 283 16.38 -2.25 -0.56
CA PHE A 283 17.10 -3.31 0.16
C PHE A 283 16.23 -4.19 1.04
N TYR A 284 15.27 -3.59 1.75
CA TYR A 284 14.63 -4.25 2.89
C TYR A 284 14.02 -5.59 2.49
N PHE A 285 13.15 -5.60 1.47
CA PHE A 285 12.47 -6.82 1.05
C PHE A 285 13.42 -7.83 0.42
N GLN A 286 14.41 -7.36 -0.34
CA GLN A 286 15.44 -8.19 -0.97
C GLN A 286 16.28 -8.92 0.09
N THR A 287 16.72 -8.18 1.10
CA THR A 287 17.56 -8.66 2.19
C THR A 287 16.78 -9.61 3.10
N VAL A 288 15.53 -9.28 3.48
CA VAL A 288 14.68 -10.21 4.24
C VAL A 288 14.52 -11.53 3.47
N MET A 289 14.21 -11.45 2.17
CA MET A 289 13.94 -12.64 1.37
C MET A 289 15.17 -13.53 1.21
N ALA A 290 16.32 -12.95 0.84
CA ALA A 290 17.55 -13.70 0.62
C ALA A 290 18.07 -14.39 1.90
N ASN A 291 17.88 -13.75 3.06
CA ASN A 291 18.35 -14.27 4.35
C ASN A 291 17.32 -15.16 5.07
N THR A 292 16.16 -15.43 4.47
CA THR A 292 15.12 -16.29 5.06
C THR A 292 15.04 -17.62 4.32
N PRO A 293 15.49 -18.75 4.91
CA PRO A 293 15.54 -20.05 4.23
C PRO A 293 14.20 -20.51 3.62
N ARG A 294 13.09 -20.17 4.27
CA ARG A 294 11.73 -20.52 3.81
C ARG A 294 11.39 -19.96 2.43
N PHE A 295 11.97 -18.84 2.02
CA PHE A 295 11.61 -18.17 0.76
C PHE A 295 12.58 -18.47 -0.39
N ARG A 296 13.67 -19.24 -0.18
CA ARG A 296 14.71 -19.52 -1.18
C ARG A 296 14.17 -20.03 -2.53
N ASN A 297 13.15 -20.89 -2.50
CA ASN A 297 12.55 -21.49 -3.71
C ASN A 297 11.31 -20.74 -4.22
N SER A 298 10.97 -19.62 -3.60
CA SER A 298 9.78 -18.82 -3.92
C SER A 298 10.13 -17.47 -4.57
N THR A 299 11.36 -17.31 -5.06
CA THR A 299 11.88 -16.03 -5.54
C THR A 299 12.06 -16.04 -7.04
N VAL A 300 11.42 -15.09 -7.73
CA VAL A 300 11.64 -14.79 -9.15
C VAL A 300 12.39 -13.47 -9.23
N ASN A 301 13.62 -13.49 -9.74
CA ASN A 301 14.51 -12.33 -9.81
C ASN A 301 14.13 -11.36 -10.95
N HIS A 302 12.95 -10.76 -10.86
CA HIS A 302 12.43 -9.80 -11.84
C HIS A 302 11.27 -9.01 -11.22
N SER A 303 11.14 -7.72 -11.52
CA SER A 303 10.06 -6.86 -10.98
C SER A 303 8.75 -6.93 -11.78
N VAL A 304 8.79 -7.51 -12.99
CA VAL A 304 7.69 -7.50 -13.97
C VAL A 304 7.27 -6.07 -14.34
N ARG A 305 8.22 -5.12 -14.21
CA ARG A 305 8.06 -3.72 -14.56
C ARG A 305 9.08 -3.32 -15.61
N SER A 306 8.68 -2.40 -16.47
CA SER A 306 9.56 -1.71 -17.42
C SER A 306 9.80 -0.27 -16.98
N GLY A 307 11.00 0.26 -17.22
CA GLY A 307 11.27 1.68 -17.04
C GLY A 307 10.75 2.47 -18.23
N VAL A 308 10.06 3.58 -17.99
CA VAL A 308 9.68 4.50 -19.08
C VAL A 308 10.94 5.11 -19.69
N PRO A 309 11.21 4.92 -21.00
CA PRO A 309 12.37 5.55 -21.62
C PRO A 309 12.23 7.07 -21.57
N PRO A 310 13.32 7.82 -21.32
CA PRO A 310 13.25 9.27 -21.19
C PRO A 310 12.94 9.93 -22.54
N PRO A 311 12.20 11.05 -22.55
CA PRO A 311 11.79 11.75 -23.78
C PRO A 311 12.99 12.28 -24.59
N GLN A 312 14.15 12.47 -23.97
CA GLN A 312 15.37 12.88 -24.67
C GLN A 312 16.03 11.73 -25.45
N ALA A 313 15.72 10.47 -25.13
CA ALA A 313 16.36 9.31 -25.75
C ALA A 313 15.58 8.73 -26.93
N LEU A 314 14.25 8.78 -26.89
CA LEU A 314 13.37 8.17 -27.89
C LEU A 314 12.19 9.10 -28.19
N ASP A 315 11.72 9.09 -29.43
CA ASP A 315 10.47 9.76 -29.79
C ASP A 315 9.25 9.07 -29.15
N GLN A 316 8.09 9.73 -29.17
CA GLN A 316 6.89 9.22 -28.50
C GLN A 316 6.43 7.85 -29.03
N ARG A 317 6.62 7.58 -30.33
CA ARG A 317 6.21 6.30 -30.93
C ARG A 317 7.13 5.17 -30.48
N ALA A 318 8.44 5.38 -30.54
CA ALA A 318 9.44 4.42 -30.09
C ALA A 318 9.36 4.19 -28.57
N ARG A 319 9.07 5.22 -27.78
CA ARG A 319 8.80 5.07 -26.32
C ARG A 319 7.61 4.14 -26.08
N TYR A 320 6.50 4.35 -26.79
CA TYR A 320 5.32 3.49 -26.70
C TYR A 320 5.63 2.05 -27.13
N ASP A 321 6.29 1.87 -28.28
CA ASP A 321 6.62 0.54 -28.81
C ASP A 321 7.56 -0.22 -27.85
N ALA A 322 8.51 0.47 -27.21
CA ALA A 322 9.40 -0.11 -26.20
C ALA A 322 8.63 -0.56 -24.94
N LEU A 323 7.66 0.24 -24.47
CA LEU A 323 6.82 -0.10 -23.33
C LEU A 323 5.95 -1.32 -23.62
N VAL A 324 5.14 -1.28 -24.68
CA VAL A 324 4.18 -2.34 -25.03
C VAL A 324 4.89 -3.63 -25.48
N GLY A 325 6.07 -3.48 -26.10
CA GLY A 325 6.93 -4.58 -26.54
C GLY A 325 7.71 -5.27 -25.41
N SER A 326 7.84 -4.64 -24.23
CA SER A 326 8.63 -5.19 -23.12
C SER A 326 8.07 -6.51 -22.54
N GLY A 327 6.77 -6.76 -22.71
CA GLY A 327 6.07 -7.88 -22.08
C GLY A 327 5.88 -7.75 -20.57
N ALA A 328 6.30 -6.64 -19.96
CA ALA A 328 6.09 -6.35 -18.55
C ALA A 328 4.60 -6.07 -18.24
N ALA A 329 4.21 -6.24 -16.97
CA ALA A 329 2.85 -5.98 -16.52
C ALA A 329 2.61 -4.50 -16.22
N PHE A 330 3.65 -3.79 -15.78
CA PHE A 330 3.58 -2.39 -15.41
C PHE A 330 4.77 -1.62 -15.98
N ALA A 331 4.64 -0.31 -16.04
CA ALA A 331 5.75 0.61 -16.21
C ALA A 331 5.71 1.70 -15.15
N GLY A 332 6.89 2.24 -14.82
CA GLY A 332 7.03 3.25 -13.79
C GLY A 332 7.84 4.47 -14.25
N ARG A 333 7.73 5.54 -13.47
CA ARG A 333 8.36 6.86 -13.69
C ARG A 333 7.77 7.66 -14.85
N PHE A 334 6.45 7.56 -15.07
CA PHE A 334 5.76 8.49 -15.95
C PHE A 334 5.84 9.91 -15.37
N GLY A 335 6.37 10.86 -16.17
CA GLY A 335 6.37 12.28 -15.84
C GLY A 335 5.08 12.94 -16.33
N ASP A 336 5.21 14.05 -17.06
CA ASP A 336 4.13 14.70 -17.80
C ASP A 336 3.81 13.98 -19.13
N ASP A 337 3.64 12.65 -19.05
CA ASP A 337 3.50 11.76 -20.20
C ASP A 337 2.03 11.52 -20.61
N GLU A 338 1.18 12.55 -20.50
CA GLU A 338 -0.27 12.45 -20.71
C GLU A 338 -0.67 11.81 -22.05
N ALA A 339 0.00 12.21 -23.13
CA ALA A 339 -0.29 11.64 -24.46
C ALA A 339 0.15 10.16 -24.58
N LEU A 340 1.17 9.73 -23.84
CA LEU A 340 1.60 8.34 -23.80
C LEU A 340 0.65 7.50 -22.94
N LEU A 341 0.22 8.02 -21.78
CA LEU A 341 -0.78 7.39 -20.92
C LEU A 341 -2.12 7.24 -21.64
N GLN A 342 -2.56 8.28 -22.37
CA GLN A 342 -3.78 8.24 -23.17
C GLN A 342 -3.70 7.15 -24.24
N ARG A 343 -2.56 7.03 -24.92
CA ARG A 343 -2.35 5.99 -25.92
C ARG A 343 -2.39 4.58 -25.32
N ILE A 344 -1.83 4.39 -24.12
CA ILE A 344 -1.92 3.11 -23.38
C ILE A 344 -3.38 2.82 -23.00
N ASP A 345 -4.12 3.80 -22.52
CA ASP A 345 -5.54 3.65 -22.20
C ASP A 345 -6.35 3.18 -23.42
N GLU A 346 -6.16 3.81 -24.57
CA GLU A 346 -6.92 3.53 -25.79
C GLU A 346 -6.52 2.20 -26.45
N GLU A 347 -5.22 1.99 -26.67
CA GLU A 347 -4.74 0.88 -27.50
C GLU A 347 -4.49 -0.41 -26.70
N VAL A 348 -4.07 -0.30 -25.43
CA VAL A 348 -3.70 -1.46 -24.60
C VAL A 348 -4.86 -1.83 -23.67
N LEU A 349 -5.35 -0.87 -22.89
CA LEU A 349 -6.36 -1.13 -21.86
C LEU A 349 -7.78 -1.10 -22.41
N ARG A 350 -8.00 -0.43 -23.55
CA ARG A 350 -9.33 -0.11 -24.10
C ARG A 350 -10.22 0.57 -23.07
N ARG A 351 -9.61 1.42 -22.24
CA ARG A 351 -10.26 2.11 -21.14
C ARG A 351 -10.95 3.37 -21.67
N PRO A 352 -12.27 3.56 -21.41
CA PRO A 352 -12.94 4.81 -21.73
C PRO A 352 -12.42 5.94 -20.83
N LEU A 353 -12.50 7.19 -21.29
CA LEU A 353 -11.90 8.36 -20.62
C LEU A 353 -12.28 8.43 -19.12
N ASP A 354 -13.57 8.30 -18.81
CA ASP A 354 -14.12 8.42 -17.46
C ASP A 354 -14.45 7.07 -16.79
N GLY A 355 -14.13 5.93 -17.40
CA GLY A 355 -14.45 4.62 -16.83
C GLY A 355 -13.23 3.79 -16.41
N VAL A 356 -13.53 2.68 -15.76
CA VAL A 356 -12.56 1.64 -15.39
C VAL A 356 -12.15 0.81 -16.61
N THR A 357 -11.00 0.16 -16.55
CA THR A 357 -10.56 -0.77 -17.60
C THR A 357 -11.57 -1.92 -17.73
N PRO A 358 -12.16 -2.14 -18.91
CA PRO A 358 -13.12 -3.21 -19.09
C PRO A 358 -12.44 -4.58 -19.00
N GLY A 359 -13.08 -5.51 -18.29
CA GLY A 359 -12.74 -6.93 -18.25
C GLY A 359 -13.93 -7.80 -18.64
N GLU A 360 -13.75 -9.12 -18.69
CA GLU A 360 -14.83 -10.05 -19.01
C GLU A 360 -15.96 -9.98 -17.96
N TRP A 361 -15.63 -9.66 -16.70
CA TRP A 361 -16.58 -9.37 -15.61
C TRP A 361 -17.55 -8.22 -15.91
N CYS A 362 -17.21 -7.34 -16.85
CA CYS A 362 -17.98 -6.14 -17.21
C CYS A 362 -18.77 -6.33 -18.52
N ALA A 363 -18.78 -7.54 -19.11
CA ALA A 363 -19.45 -7.82 -20.38
C ALA A 363 -20.99 -7.90 -20.26
N GLY A 364 -21.65 -6.76 -20.07
CA GLY A 364 -23.07 -6.57 -20.37
C GLY A 364 -23.26 -6.01 -21.80
N GLY A 365 -24.02 -6.72 -22.65
CA GLY A 365 -24.46 -6.21 -23.96
C GLY A 365 -23.85 -6.88 -25.21
N THR A 366 -24.67 -7.13 -26.22
CA THR A 366 -24.28 -7.61 -27.56
C THR A 366 -24.21 -6.44 -28.54
N GLY A 367 -23.13 -6.29 -29.30
CA GLY A 367 -23.03 -5.29 -30.39
C GLY A 367 -22.50 -3.92 -29.95
N GLU A 368 -22.93 -2.85 -30.65
CA GLU A 368 -22.44 -1.47 -30.50
C GLU A 368 -22.67 -0.85 -29.11
N GLU A 369 -23.54 -1.43 -28.29
CA GLU A 369 -23.76 -1.06 -26.87
C GLU A 369 -22.54 -1.32 -25.98
N ARG A 370 -21.61 -2.18 -26.41
CA ARG A 370 -20.40 -2.56 -25.65
C ARG A 370 -19.36 -1.44 -25.51
N ALA A 371 -19.43 -0.41 -26.36
CA ALA A 371 -18.50 0.72 -26.35
C ALA A 371 -19.00 1.90 -25.49
N ALA A 372 -20.31 1.93 -25.18
CA ALA A 372 -20.96 3.04 -24.47
C ALA A 372 -21.56 2.63 -23.11
N ALA A 373 -21.71 1.34 -22.83
CA ALA A 373 -22.17 0.88 -21.53
C ALA A 373 -21.07 1.05 -20.49
N GLU A 374 -21.31 1.91 -19.49
CA GLU A 374 -20.57 1.88 -18.23
C GLU A 374 -20.55 0.45 -17.70
N CYS A 375 -19.42 0.01 -17.12
CA CYS A 375 -19.28 -1.33 -16.58
C CYS A 375 -20.37 -1.60 -15.52
N SER A 376 -21.48 -2.19 -15.98
CA SER A 376 -22.64 -2.43 -15.14
C SER A 376 -22.32 -3.51 -14.12
N VAL A 377 -22.74 -3.27 -12.89
CA VAL A 377 -22.43 -4.16 -11.78
C VAL A 377 -23.20 -5.47 -11.92
N GLY A 378 -22.59 -6.59 -11.51
CA GLY A 378 -23.27 -7.90 -11.46
C GLY A 378 -22.72 -8.99 -12.39
N GLY A 379 -21.61 -8.77 -13.11
CA GLY A 379 -20.96 -9.83 -13.89
C GLY A 379 -20.10 -10.79 -13.04
N ASP A 380 -19.66 -11.90 -13.66
CA ASP A 380 -18.85 -12.91 -12.98
C ASP A 380 -17.41 -12.40 -12.75
N ILE A 381 -17.08 -12.07 -11.50
CA ILE A 381 -15.77 -11.60 -11.07
C ILE A 381 -14.64 -12.64 -11.24
N ASN A 382 -14.97 -13.89 -11.60
CA ASN A 382 -14.00 -14.95 -11.87
C ASN A 382 -13.77 -15.14 -13.38
N ALA A 383 -14.60 -14.56 -14.24
CA ALA A 383 -14.42 -14.60 -15.67
C ALA A 383 -13.26 -13.67 -16.04
N VAL A 384 -12.22 -14.26 -16.64
CA VAL A 384 -11.05 -13.52 -17.13
C VAL A 384 -10.73 -13.96 -18.55
N ARG A 385 -10.40 -13.01 -19.41
CA ARG A 385 -10.05 -13.28 -20.80
C ARG A 385 -8.64 -12.83 -21.16
N GLN A 386 -7.81 -13.77 -21.62
CA GLN A 386 -6.48 -13.45 -22.12
C GLN A 386 -6.52 -12.77 -23.50
N GLY A 387 -5.98 -11.57 -23.56
CA GLY A 387 -5.64 -10.80 -24.75
C GLY A 387 -4.19 -11.00 -25.22
N ALA A 388 -3.77 -10.17 -26.18
CA ALA A 388 -2.44 -10.26 -26.77
C ALA A 388 -1.32 -9.83 -25.80
N ALA A 389 -1.57 -8.83 -24.95
CA ALA A 389 -0.60 -8.36 -23.96
C ALA A 389 -0.41 -9.42 -22.85
N GLY A 390 -1.50 -10.06 -22.41
CA GLY A 390 -1.44 -11.19 -21.47
C GLY A 390 -0.69 -12.41 -22.00
N LYS A 391 -0.70 -12.67 -23.31
CA LYS A 391 0.15 -13.71 -23.91
C LYS A 391 1.63 -13.38 -23.83
N ARG A 392 2.01 -12.12 -24.09
CA ARG A 392 3.40 -11.65 -23.94
C ARG A 392 3.85 -11.73 -22.49
N LEU A 393 3.01 -11.29 -21.56
CA LEU A 393 3.28 -11.38 -20.12
C LEU A 393 3.44 -12.83 -19.66
N ALA A 394 2.52 -13.73 -20.06
CA ALA A 394 2.62 -15.14 -19.74
C ALA A 394 3.92 -15.77 -20.29
N SER A 395 4.34 -15.39 -21.51
CA SER A 395 5.61 -15.83 -22.09
C SER A 395 6.82 -15.32 -21.30
N LEU A 396 6.80 -14.05 -20.86
CA LEU A 396 7.85 -13.47 -20.02
C LEU A 396 7.95 -14.25 -18.70
N ILE A 397 6.83 -14.42 -18.00
CA ILE A 397 6.78 -15.12 -16.71
C ILE A 397 7.22 -16.58 -16.86
N ALA A 398 6.78 -17.28 -17.91
CA ALA A 398 7.20 -18.66 -18.16
C ALA A 398 8.72 -18.76 -18.36
N GLY A 399 9.34 -17.80 -19.06
CA GLY A 399 10.80 -17.72 -19.19
C GLY A 399 11.51 -17.46 -17.87
N LEU A 400 10.94 -16.61 -17.01
CA LEU A 400 11.51 -16.29 -15.70
C LEU A 400 11.43 -17.45 -14.71
N VAL A 401 10.28 -18.12 -14.64
CA VAL A 401 10.05 -19.26 -13.73
C VAL A 401 10.74 -20.52 -14.25
N GLY A 402 10.75 -20.76 -15.58
CA GLY A 402 11.40 -21.91 -16.21
C GLY A 402 12.93 -21.89 -16.09
N ASN A 403 13.54 -20.71 -15.98
CA ASN A 403 14.99 -20.54 -15.75
C ASN A 403 15.36 -20.50 -14.25
N GLY A 404 14.39 -20.68 -13.34
CA GLY A 404 14.44 -20.31 -11.93
C GLY A 404 15.08 -21.31 -10.97
N ALA A 405 16.16 -22.01 -11.34
CA ALA A 405 17.07 -22.51 -10.30
C ALA A 405 17.99 -21.35 -9.89
N CYS A 406 17.87 -20.86 -8.65
CA CYS A 406 18.68 -19.76 -8.11
C CYS A 406 20.18 -20.07 -8.27
N HIS A 407 20.84 -19.55 -9.32
CA HIS A 407 22.27 -19.76 -9.59
C HIS A 407 23.21 -19.02 -8.61
N GLY A 408 22.67 -18.32 -7.59
CA GLY A 408 23.42 -17.56 -6.60
C GLY A 408 23.09 -17.88 -5.13
N CYS A 409 22.06 -18.69 -4.86
CA CYS A 409 21.73 -19.15 -3.51
C CYS A 409 22.66 -20.33 -3.18
N LYS A 410 23.94 -20.05 -2.89
CA LYS A 410 24.85 -21.11 -2.45
C LYS A 410 24.30 -21.74 -1.16
N SER A 411 24.32 -23.07 -1.17
CA SER A 411 24.02 -24.02 -0.09
C SER A 411 24.30 -23.49 1.31
#